data_AF-A0A1V4WFS3-F1
#
_entry.id   AF-A0A1V4WFS3-F1
#
_cell.length_a   1.000
_cell.length_b   1.000
_cell.length_c   1.000
_cell.angle_alpha   90.00
_cell.angle_beta   90.00
_cell.angle_gamma   90.00
#
_symmetry.space_group_name_H-M   'P 1'
#
loop_
_entity.id
_entity.type
_entity.pdbx_description
1 polymer ?
#
loop_
_entity_poly.entity_id
_entity_poly.type
_entity_poly.pdbx_seq_one_letter_code
_entity_poly.pdbx_strand_id
1 'polypeptide(L)'
;MIRHHIKAILVIGVAVIFGIYGFQWFQSQKAKEFERGVVEKKSYPAAWTPYGTDNEGNRHFYKVDPALSQSPGFIKVWTQVLYSPAGKGRYIATRQKSGLPTQGYDRFSHRNVLYEVNCLSEKKEFYILEVFELTPDGKTLDYAKAGTYKDWAGIPDGSIYGVLHATVCPEKKTVAN
;
A
#
# COMPACT_ATOMS: atom_id res chain seq x y z
N MET A 1 -52.67 15.09 -45.18
CA MET A 1 -51.86 13.96 -44.66
C MET A 1 -50.45 14.35 -44.16
N ILE A 2 -49.85 15.46 -44.61
CA ILE A 2 -48.45 15.86 -44.26
C ILE A 2 -48.27 16.36 -42.81
N ARG A 3 -49.30 16.96 -42.21
CA ARG A 3 -49.24 17.62 -40.90
C ARG A 3 -49.08 16.65 -39.71
N HIS A 4 -49.44 15.37 -39.88
CA HIS A 4 -49.26 14.33 -38.86
C HIS A 4 -47.83 13.77 -38.85
N HIS A 5 -47.18 13.64 -40.01
CA HIS A 5 -45.81 13.13 -40.11
C HIS A 5 -44.79 14.10 -39.50
N ILE A 6 -44.99 15.41 -39.63
CA ILE A 6 -44.09 16.43 -39.05
C ILE A 6 -44.13 16.41 -37.52
N LYS A 7 -45.30 16.20 -36.91
CA LYS A 7 -45.43 16.08 -35.45
C LYS A 7 -44.75 14.82 -34.92
N ALA A 8 -44.85 13.70 -35.62
CA ALA A 8 -44.20 12.46 -35.22
C ALA A 8 -42.66 12.57 -35.27
N ILE A 9 -42.10 13.20 -36.31
CA ILE A 9 -40.65 13.39 -36.46
C ILE A 9 -40.09 14.31 -35.36
N LEU A 10 -40.81 15.39 -35.01
CA LEU A 10 -40.42 16.29 -33.92
C LEU A 10 -40.43 15.58 -32.56
N VAL A 11 -41.44 14.76 -32.28
CA VAL A 11 -41.52 14.01 -31.02
C VAL A 11 -40.41 12.97 -30.89
N ILE A 12 -40.08 12.26 -31.98
CA ILE A 12 -38.99 11.28 -32.00
C ILE A 12 -37.63 11.97 -31.83
N GLY A 13 -37.39 13.09 -32.53
CA GLY A 13 -36.14 13.84 -32.43
C GLY A 13 -35.88 14.35 -31.01
N VAL A 14 -36.91 14.87 -30.35
CA VAL A 14 -36.83 15.34 -28.95
C VAL A 14 -36.56 14.18 -27.99
N ALA A 15 -37.22 13.03 -28.17
CA ALA A 15 -37.00 11.86 -27.32
C ALA A 15 -35.57 11.29 -27.42
N VAL A 16 -34.98 11.27 -28.63
CA VAL A 16 -33.60 10.81 -28.84
C VAL A 16 -32.60 11.75 -28.15
N ILE A 17 -32.81 13.06 -28.25
CA ILE A 17 -31.96 14.05 -27.58
C ILE A 17 -31.99 13.86 -26.06
N PHE A 18 -33.18 13.73 -25.46
CA PHE A 18 -33.30 13.46 -24.02
C PHE A 18 -32.68 12.11 -23.62
N GLY A 19 -32.78 11.08 -24.47
CA GLY A 19 -32.11 9.79 -24.25
C GLY A 19 -30.58 9.90 -24.23
N ILE A 20 -29.98 10.65 -25.17
CA ILE A 20 -28.53 10.86 -25.24
C ILE A 20 -28.04 11.67 -24.04
N TYR A 21 -28.70 12.78 -23.71
CA TYR A 21 -28.33 13.60 -22.55
C TYR A 21 -28.52 12.85 -21.23
N GLY A 22 -29.60 12.07 -21.11
CA GLY A 22 -29.85 11.21 -19.96
C GLY A 22 -28.78 10.12 -19.80
N PHE A 23 -28.36 9.48 -20.90
CA PHE A 23 -27.30 8.48 -20.89
C PHE A 23 -25.94 9.10 -20.54
N GLN A 24 -25.58 10.25 -21.11
CA GLN A 24 -24.36 10.98 -20.77
C GLN A 24 -24.36 11.42 -19.30
N TRP A 25 -25.48 11.92 -18.80
CA TRP A 25 -25.63 12.28 -17.39
C TRP A 25 -25.48 11.06 -16.48
N PHE A 26 -26.13 9.93 -16.82
CA PHE A 26 -26.00 8.67 -16.08
C PHE A 26 -24.55 8.15 -16.05
N GLN A 27 -23.84 8.19 -17.19
CA GLN A 27 -22.41 7.85 -17.24
C GLN A 27 -21.57 8.81 -16.38
N SER A 28 -21.89 10.10 -16.36
CA SER A 28 -21.22 11.08 -15.50
C SER A 28 -21.48 10.84 -14.01
N GLN A 29 -22.69 10.39 -13.64
CA GLN A 29 -23.01 10.02 -12.25
C GLN A 29 -22.24 8.77 -11.85
N LYS A 30 -22.20 7.74 -12.71
CA LYS A 30 -21.38 6.53 -12.51
C LYS A 30 -19.89 6.85 -12.35
N ALA A 31 -19.35 7.78 -13.16
CA ALA A 31 -17.96 8.22 -13.03
C ALA A 31 -17.71 8.96 -11.71
N LYS A 32 -18.62 9.86 -11.29
CA LYS A 32 -18.54 10.55 -10.00
C LYS A 32 -18.73 9.62 -8.81
N GLU A 33 -19.57 8.60 -8.91
CA GLU A 33 -19.71 7.54 -7.91
C GLU A 33 -18.48 6.65 -7.84
N PHE A 34 -17.85 6.33 -8.97
CA PHE A 34 -16.57 5.61 -9.00
C PHE A 34 -15.45 6.45 -8.41
N GLU A 35 -15.33 7.73 -8.75
CA GLU A 35 -14.38 8.66 -8.14
C GLU A 35 -14.63 8.83 -6.64
N ARG A 36 -15.88 9.00 -6.19
CA ARG A 36 -16.22 9.00 -4.76
C ARG A 36 -15.90 7.66 -4.10
N GLY A 37 -16.20 6.53 -4.72
CA GLY A 37 -15.88 5.20 -4.18
C GLY A 37 -14.38 4.92 -4.10
N VAL A 38 -13.58 5.49 -5.02
CA VAL A 38 -12.11 5.45 -5.00
C VAL A 38 -11.53 6.39 -3.94
N VAL A 39 -12.19 7.52 -3.66
CA VAL A 39 -11.75 8.50 -2.64
C VAL A 39 -12.22 8.12 -1.22
N GLU A 40 -13.37 7.46 -1.09
CA GLU A 40 -14.03 7.18 0.20
C GLU A 40 -13.59 5.85 0.84
N LYS A 41 -12.98 4.93 0.08
CA LYS A 41 -12.34 3.75 0.67
C LYS A 41 -10.83 3.92 0.84
N LYS A 42 -10.43 4.97 1.57
CA LYS A 42 -9.26 4.91 2.47
C LYS A 42 -9.57 3.97 3.65
N SER A 43 -9.95 2.73 3.36
CA SER A 43 -9.88 1.67 4.36
C SER A 43 -8.41 1.28 4.44
N TYR A 44 -7.65 2.04 5.23
CA TYR A 44 -6.60 1.38 5.99
C TYR A 44 -7.29 0.24 6.74
N PRO A 45 -6.80 -1.00 6.68
CA PRO A 45 -7.22 -1.95 7.70
C PRO A 45 -6.98 -1.25 9.03
N ALA A 46 -8.00 -1.09 9.87
CA ALA A 46 -8.00 -0.22 11.06
C ALA A 46 -6.94 -0.58 12.14
N ALA A 47 -5.96 -1.41 11.80
CA ALA A 47 -4.92 -1.97 12.64
C ALA A 47 -3.49 -1.50 12.30
N TRP A 48 -3.29 -0.61 11.31
CA TRP A 48 -1.96 -0.12 10.94
C TRP A 48 -1.69 1.29 11.46
N THR A 49 -0.59 1.46 12.18
CA THR A 49 -0.16 2.75 12.74
C THR A 49 0.91 3.38 11.84
N PRO A 50 0.79 4.65 11.41
CA PRO A 50 1.84 5.30 10.64
C PRO A 50 3.08 5.54 11.51
N TYR A 51 4.27 5.37 10.93
CA TYR A 51 5.54 5.68 11.63
C TYR A 51 6.50 6.56 10.83
N GLY A 52 6.26 6.79 9.54
CA GLY A 52 7.11 7.70 8.77
C GLY A 52 6.76 7.82 7.30
N THR A 53 7.47 8.73 6.65
CA THR A 53 7.50 8.87 5.19
C THR A 53 8.96 8.96 4.77
N ASP A 54 9.37 8.19 3.76
CA ASP A 54 10.75 8.22 3.28
C ASP A 54 11.00 9.38 2.29
N ASN A 55 12.26 9.50 1.86
CA ASN A 55 12.69 10.54 0.91
C ASN A 55 12.09 10.38 -0.50
N GLU A 56 11.46 9.26 -0.80
CA GLU A 56 10.74 9.02 -2.05
C GLU A 56 9.23 9.31 -1.91
N GLY A 57 8.80 9.74 -0.73
CA GLY A 57 7.40 10.02 -0.41
C GLY A 57 6.56 8.76 -0.16
N ASN A 58 7.19 7.59 0.00
CA ASN A 58 6.45 6.39 0.38
C ASN A 58 6.04 6.51 1.84
N ARG A 59 4.81 6.10 2.15
CA ARG A 59 4.27 6.18 3.50
C ARG A 59 4.38 4.82 4.18
N HIS A 60 4.88 4.83 5.40
CA HIS A 60 5.23 3.63 6.14
C HIS A 60 4.35 3.47 7.37
N PHE A 61 3.84 2.25 7.54
CA PHE A 61 2.96 1.87 8.63
C PHE A 61 3.46 0.58 9.28
N TYR A 62 3.10 0.36 10.53
CA TYR A 62 3.46 -0.84 11.27
C TYR A 62 2.27 -1.38 12.07
N LYS A 63 2.37 -2.67 12.41
CA LYS A 63 1.55 -3.32 13.43
C LYS A 63 2.40 -4.36 14.15
N VAL A 64 2.34 -4.35 15.47
CA VAL A 64 3.00 -5.37 16.30
C VAL A 64 1.98 -6.45 16.59
N ASP A 65 2.37 -7.71 16.41
CA ASP A 65 1.57 -8.86 16.83
C ASP A 65 2.26 -9.52 18.03
N PRO A 66 1.73 -9.35 19.25
CA PRO A 66 2.33 -9.95 20.45
C PRO A 66 2.45 -11.47 20.38
N ALA A 67 1.55 -12.16 19.64
CA ALA A 67 1.59 -13.61 19.50
C ALA A 67 2.81 -14.10 18.69
N LEU A 68 3.39 -13.23 17.85
CA LEU A 68 4.57 -13.55 17.04
C LEU A 68 5.89 -13.33 17.80
N SER A 69 5.89 -12.44 18.80
CA SER A 69 7.07 -12.01 19.55
C SER A 69 7.27 -12.85 20.81
N GLN A 70 7.78 -14.07 20.62
CA GLN A 70 7.94 -15.07 21.69
C GLN A 70 9.22 -14.91 22.52
N SER A 71 10.14 -14.03 22.12
CA SER A 71 11.45 -13.88 22.77
C SER A 71 11.63 -12.45 23.30
N PRO A 72 11.97 -12.27 24.59
CA PRO A 72 12.23 -10.95 25.15
C PRO A 72 13.30 -10.19 24.35
N GLY A 73 13.02 -8.93 24.01
CA GLY A 73 13.95 -8.07 23.27
C GLY A 73 14.04 -8.30 21.76
N PHE A 74 13.33 -9.31 21.22
CA PHE A 74 13.20 -9.53 19.79
C PHE A 74 11.74 -9.34 19.37
N ILE A 75 11.48 -8.25 18.66
CA ILE A 75 10.12 -7.84 18.33
C ILE A 75 9.83 -8.19 16.87
N LYS A 76 8.80 -9.01 16.65
CA LYS A 76 8.28 -9.24 15.30
C LYS A 76 7.24 -8.18 14.97
N VAL A 77 7.50 -7.44 13.90
CA VAL A 77 6.66 -6.32 13.47
C VAL A 77 6.33 -6.46 11.99
N TRP A 78 5.04 -6.42 11.70
CA TRP A 78 4.59 -6.24 10.35
C TRP A 78 4.71 -4.77 9.97
N THR A 79 5.20 -4.50 8.78
CA THR A 79 5.22 -3.18 8.17
C THR A 79 4.45 -3.19 6.87
N GLN A 80 3.93 -2.03 6.49
CA GLN A 80 3.33 -1.78 5.20
C GLN A 80 3.94 -0.52 4.60
N VAL A 81 4.36 -0.61 3.33
CA VAL A 81 4.83 0.51 2.53
C VAL A 81 3.80 0.80 1.45
N LEU A 82 3.19 1.97 1.54
CA LEU A 82 2.35 2.52 0.46
C LEU A 82 3.22 3.40 -0.42
N TYR A 83 3.44 2.96 -1.66
CA TYR A 83 4.34 3.66 -2.56
C TYR A 83 3.74 4.96 -3.09
N SER A 84 4.58 5.99 -3.17
CA SER A 84 4.27 7.15 -4.00
C SER A 84 4.37 6.77 -5.49
N PRO A 85 3.86 7.58 -6.43
CA PRO A 85 4.08 7.33 -7.85
C PRO A 85 5.57 7.23 -8.22
N ALA A 86 6.41 8.10 -7.63
CA ALA A 86 7.85 8.09 -7.85
C ALA A 86 8.53 6.86 -7.24
N GLY A 87 8.19 6.50 -6.00
CA GLY A 87 8.74 5.33 -5.32
C GLY A 87 8.32 4.02 -6.00
N LYS A 88 7.07 3.92 -6.47
CA LYS A 88 6.61 2.78 -7.29
C LYS A 88 7.44 2.64 -8.56
N GLY A 89 7.68 3.75 -9.27
CA GLY A 89 8.50 3.76 -10.48
C GLY A 89 9.93 3.28 -10.22
N ARG A 90 10.59 3.80 -9.17
CA ARG A 90 11.95 3.40 -8.78
C ARG A 90 12.03 1.94 -8.33
N TYR A 91 11.03 1.47 -7.60
CA TYR A 91 10.95 0.09 -7.15
C TYR A 91 10.89 -0.88 -8.34
N ILE A 92 9.97 -0.63 -9.29
CA ILE A 92 9.84 -1.45 -10.50
C ILE A 92 11.12 -1.41 -11.34
N ALA A 93 11.74 -0.23 -11.50
CA ALA A 93 12.99 -0.09 -12.23
C ALA A 93 14.15 -0.87 -11.58
N THR A 94 14.24 -0.85 -10.25
CA THR A 94 15.23 -1.61 -9.48
C THR A 94 15.03 -3.12 -9.67
N ARG A 95 13.77 -3.57 -9.61
CA ARG A 95 13.39 -4.96 -9.84
C ARG A 95 13.78 -5.44 -11.24
N GLN A 96 13.49 -4.64 -12.27
CA GLN A 96 13.91 -4.90 -13.66
C GLN A 96 15.43 -4.97 -13.80
N LYS A 97 16.17 -4.02 -13.21
CA LYS A 97 17.64 -4.01 -13.23
C LYS A 97 18.23 -5.27 -12.59
N SER A 98 17.57 -5.81 -11.58
CA SER A 98 17.95 -7.06 -10.92
C SER A 98 17.47 -8.33 -11.63
N GLY A 99 16.88 -8.21 -12.84
CA GLY A 99 16.38 -9.35 -13.60
C GLY A 99 15.15 -10.04 -12.99
N LEU A 100 14.45 -9.37 -12.07
CA LEU A 100 13.28 -9.94 -11.40
C LEU A 100 12.01 -9.71 -12.22
N PRO A 101 11.06 -10.67 -12.24
CA PRO A 101 9.81 -10.54 -12.99
C PRO A 101 8.99 -9.32 -12.55
N THR A 102 8.41 -8.61 -13.51
CA THR A 102 7.56 -7.42 -13.26
C THR A 102 6.19 -7.53 -13.91
N GLN A 103 5.79 -8.73 -14.36
CA GLN A 103 4.45 -8.95 -14.90
C GLN A 103 3.39 -8.73 -13.83
N GLY A 104 2.36 -7.93 -14.14
CA GLY A 104 1.30 -7.54 -13.19
C GLY A 104 1.64 -6.37 -12.27
N TYR A 105 2.86 -5.81 -12.34
CA TYR A 105 3.28 -4.69 -11.50
C TYR A 105 2.70 -3.34 -11.95
N ASP A 106 2.04 -3.28 -13.10
CA ASP A 106 1.14 -2.19 -13.45
C ASP A 106 0.10 -1.97 -12.34
N ARG A 107 -0.38 -3.06 -11.72
CA ARG A 107 -1.30 -3.06 -10.58
C ARG A 107 -0.63 -3.11 -9.21
N PHE A 108 0.70 -3.00 -9.10
CA PHE A 108 1.37 -2.97 -7.80
C PHE A 108 0.91 -1.78 -6.95
N SER A 109 0.60 -2.02 -5.67
CA SER A 109 0.06 -1.01 -4.76
C SER A 109 0.92 -0.83 -3.52
N HIS A 110 1.22 -1.92 -2.82
CA HIS A 110 1.89 -1.85 -1.55
C HIS A 110 2.68 -3.13 -1.26
N ARG A 111 3.60 -3.01 -0.32
CA ARG A 111 4.41 -4.12 0.15
C ARG A 111 4.20 -4.29 1.64
N ASN A 112 3.95 -5.52 2.08
CA ASN A 112 3.94 -5.86 3.49
C ASN A 112 5.20 -6.66 3.81
N VAL A 113 5.90 -6.31 4.89
CA VAL A 113 7.13 -7.00 5.30
C VAL A 113 7.04 -7.33 6.78
N LEU A 114 7.25 -8.59 7.14
CA LEU A 114 7.46 -9.02 8.51
C LEU A 114 8.95 -8.91 8.82
N TYR A 115 9.28 -8.02 9.75
CA TYR A 115 10.62 -7.93 10.31
C TYR A 115 10.67 -8.60 11.66
N GLU A 116 11.84 -9.12 12.02
CA GLU A 116 12.25 -9.30 13.41
C GLU A 116 13.29 -8.23 13.74
N VAL A 117 13.04 -7.45 14.78
CA VAL A 117 13.86 -6.33 15.21
C VAL A 117 14.56 -6.69 16.51
N ASN A 118 15.88 -6.54 16.54
CA ASN A 118 16.69 -6.77 17.73
C ASN A 118 16.79 -5.49 18.56
N CYS A 119 16.01 -5.42 19.64
CA CYS A 119 15.99 -4.29 20.57
C CYS A 119 17.09 -4.37 21.64
N LEU A 120 17.85 -5.48 21.68
CA LEU A 120 18.95 -5.68 22.64
C LEU A 120 20.31 -5.25 22.07
N SER A 121 20.45 -5.29 20.74
CA SER A 121 21.70 -4.97 20.05
C SER A 121 21.98 -3.46 20.04
N GLU A 122 23.18 -3.08 20.45
CA GLU A 122 23.67 -1.70 20.35
C GLU A 122 23.85 -1.24 18.90
N LYS A 123 24.10 -2.19 17.99
CA LYS A 123 24.26 -1.92 16.55
C LYS A 123 22.93 -1.68 15.84
N LYS A 124 21.80 -1.91 16.52
CA LYS A 124 20.44 -1.87 15.99
C LYS A 124 20.31 -2.76 14.76
N GLU A 125 19.75 -3.95 14.93
CA GLU A 125 19.71 -4.94 13.85
C GLU A 125 18.28 -5.34 13.54
N PHE A 126 18.06 -5.73 12.29
CA PHE A 126 16.80 -6.29 11.85
C PHE A 126 17.03 -7.46 10.91
N TYR A 127 15.98 -8.27 10.76
CA TYR A 127 15.95 -9.39 9.84
C TYR A 127 14.61 -9.41 9.11
N ILE A 128 14.63 -9.66 7.80
CA ILE A 128 13.41 -9.84 7.01
C ILE A 128 12.98 -11.29 7.14
N LEU A 129 11.78 -11.52 7.67
CA LEU A 129 11.19 -12.85 7.77
C LEU A 129 10.34 -13.17 6.54
N GLU A 130 9.44 -12.26 6.17
CA GLU A 130 8.50 -12.47 5.07
C GLU A 130 8.21 -11.18 4.33
N VAL A 131 7.96 -11.29 3.03
CA VAL A 131 7.65 -10.18 2.12
C VAL A 131 6.45 -10.57 1.26
N PHE A 132 5.50 -9.66 1.15
CA PHE A 132 4.37 -9.75 0.23
C PHE A 132 4.30 -8.49 -0.62
N GLU A 133 4.25 -8.65 -1.93
CA GLU A 133 4.01 -7.56 -2.88
C GLU A 133 2.59 -7.69 -3.41
N LEU A 134 1.78 -6.65 -3.22
CA LEU A 134 0.33 -6.77 -3.27
C LEU A 134 -0.29 -5.77 -4.25
N THR A 135 -1.37 -6.22 -4.89
CA THR A 135 -2.31 -5.36 -5.63
C THR A 135 -3.28 -4.65 -4.68
N PRO A 136 -4.06 -3.63 -5.14
CA PRO A 136 -5.04 -2.94 -4.30
C PRO A 136 -6.13 -3.86 -3.74
N ASP A 137 -6.49 -4.92 -4.46
CA ASP A 137 -7.44 -5.95 -4.03
C ASP A 137 -6.81 -7.03 -3.14
N GLY A 138 -5.54 -6.87 -2.73
CA GLY A 138 -4.86 -7.76 -1.80
C GLY A 138 -4.34 -9.05 -2.42
N LYS A 139 -4.28 -9.15 -3.75
CA LYS A 139 -3.69 -10.31 -4.43
C LYS A 139 -2.17 -10.19 -4.41
N THR A 140 -1.51 -11.32 -4.17
CA THR A 140 -0.05 -11.42 -4.17
C THR A 140 0.50 -11.44 -5.59
N LEU A 141 1.37 -10.49 -5.90
CA LEU A 141 2.19 -10.44 -7.11
C LEU A 141 3.50 -11.21 -6.91
N ASP A 142 4.08 -11.11 -5.72
CA ASP A 142 5.28 -11.82 -5.33
C ASP A 142 5.32 -12.07 -3.82
N TYR A 143 6.02 -13.14 -3.44
CA TYR A 143 6.19 -13.58 -2.07
C TYR A 143 7.61 -14.11 -1.86
N ALA A 144 8.22 -13.67 -0.77
CA ALA A 144 9.48 -14.23 -0.30
C ALA A 144 9.40 -14.51 1.19
N LYS A 145 9.97 -15.64 1.60
CA LYS A 145 10.14 -16.01 3.00
C LYS A 145 11.57 -16.44 3.22
N ALA A 146 12.15 -15.91 4.28
CA ALA A 146 13.51 -16.21 4.62
C ALA A 146 13.63 -17.63 5.22
N GLY A 147 14.79 -18.24 5.02
CA GLY A 147 15.08 -19.58 5.53
C GLY A 147 15.27 -19.60 7.05
N THR A 148 15.78 -20.74 7.55
CA THR A 148 16.05 -20.93 8.99
C THR A 148 17.27 -20.14 9.47
N TYR A 149 18.23 -19.86 8.58
CA TYR A 149 19.39 -19.04 8.89
C TYR A 149 19.03 -17.55 8.88
N LYS A 150 19.32 -16.85 9.98
CA LYS A 150 19.05 -15.41 10.12
C LYS A 150 20.29 -14.60 9.75
N ASP A 151 20.20 -13.88 8.64
CA ASP A 151 21.21 -12.91 8.22
C ASP A 151 20.85 -11.52 8.74
N TRP A 152 21.29 -11.21 9.96
CA TRP A 152 20.98 -9.95 10.62
C TRP A 152 21.65 -8.78 9.89
N ALA A 153 20.85 -7.80 9.49
CA ALA A 153 21.33 -6.57 8.88
C ALA A 153 21.41 -5.45 9.92
N GLY A 154 22.53 -4.74 9.95
CA GLY A 154 22.66 -3.49 10.70
C GLY A 154 21.75 -2.41 10.10
N ILE A 155 21.12 -1.61 10.97
CA ILE A 155 20.26 -0.51 10.56
C ILE A 155 21.12 0.69 10.15
N PRO A 156 21.02 1.17 8.89
CA PRO A 156 21.75 2.37 8.49
C PRO A 156 21.23 3.61 9.22
N ASP A 157 22.14 4.51 9.59
CA ASP A 157 21.80 5.78 10.22
C ASP A 157 20.91 6.64 9.32
N GLY A 158 19.93 7.32 9.93
CA GLY A 158 18.96 8.16 9.23
C GLY A 158 17.97 7.40 8.33
N SER A 159 18.02 6.06 8.30
CA SER A 159 17.08 5.27 7.51
C SER A 159 15.70 5.17 8.16
N ILE A 160 14.69 4.86 7.35
CA ILE A 160 13.32 4.56 7.82
C ILE A 160 13.29 3.37 8.80
N TYR A 161 14.25 2.45 8.69
CA TYR A 161 14.41 1.32 9.62
C TYR A 161 14.85 1.79 11.00
N GLY A 162 15.65 2.86 11.10
CA GLY A 162 15.99 3.49 12.38
C GLY A 162 14.77 4.07 13.08
N VAL A 163 13.86 4.69 12.31
CA VAL A 163 12.57 5.17 12.83
C VAL A 163 11.70 4.02 13.31
N LEU A 164 11.62 2.93 12.53
CA LEU A 164 10.90 1.72 12.94
C LEU A 164 11.46 1.14 14.24
N HIS A 165 12.79 0.99 14.35
CA HIS A 165 13.45 0.48 15.55
C HIS A 165 13.11 1.30 16.79
N ALA A 166 13.27 2.63 16.71
CA ALA A 166 12.91 3.54 17.80
C ALA A 166 11.41 3.49 18.14
N THR A 167 10.55 3.18 17.17
CA THR A 167 9.09 3.08 17.37
C THR A 167 8.69 1.81 18.13
N VAL A 168 9.39 0.69 17.90
CA VAL A 168 8.98 -0.63 18.44
C VAL A 168 9.82 -1.13 19.59
N CYS A 169 11.03 -0.58 19.76
CA CYS A 169 11.90 -0.95 20.86
C CYS A 169 11.65 -0.07 22.08
N PRO A 170 11.45 -0.64 23.27
CA PRO A 170 11.25 0.13 24.48
C PRO A 170 12.53 0.91 24.83
N GLU A 171 12.37 2.13 25.33
CA GLU A 171 13.50 2.87 25.89
C GLU A 171 14.10 2.08 27.05
N LYS A 172 15.44 1.98 27.10
CA LYS A 172 16.13 1.42 28.26
C LYS A 172 15.78 2.30 29.45
N LYS A 173 14.92 1.82 30.35
CA LYS A 173 14.74 2.46 31.66
C LYS A 173 16.10 2.46 32.34
N THR A 174 16.73 3.64 32.44
CA THR A 174 17.85 3.85 33.35
C THR A 174 17.33 3.57 34.76
N VAL A 175 17.68 2.41 35.29
CA VAL A 175 17.56 2.16 36.73
C VAL A 175 18.59 3.09 37.36
N ALA A 176 18.11 4.20 37.93
CA ALA A 176 18.94 5.05 38.77
C ALA A 176 19.39 4.20 39.96
N ASN A 177 20.70 3.96 40.07
CA ASN A 177 21.33 3.44 41.29
C ASN A 177 21.43 4.55 42.33
#